data_AF-A2BM23-F1
#
_entry.id   AF-A2BM23-F1
#
_cell.length_a   1.000
_cell.length_b   1.000
_cell.length_c   1.000
_cell.angle_alpha   90.00
_cell.angle_beta   90.00
_cell.angle_gamma   90.00
#
_symmetry.space_group_name_H-M   'P 1'
#
loop_
_entity.id
_entity.type
_entity.pdbx_description
1 polymer ?
#
loop_
_entity_poly.entity_id
_entity_poly.type
_entity_poly.pdbx_seq_one_letter_code
_entity_poly.pdbx_strand_id
1 'polypeptide(L)' 'MAQGMDGIVCPRCRTHMEYRVEIEFRNGGRIVRYYYWCPRCGYRVNDLLVNIGKNGGKVRIVLEEYVARVKLAKRGAR' A
#
# COMPACT_ATOMS: atom_id res chain seq x y z
N MET A 1 -12.36 -2.56 -22.80
CA MET A 1 -13.08 -3.01 -21.60
C MET A 1 -12.17 -2.75 -20.40
N ALA A 2 -12.30 -1.61 -19.72
CA ALA A 2 -11.56 -1.31 -18.50
C ALA A 2 -12.60 -1.09 -17.40
N GLN A 3 -12.81 -2.11 -16.57
CA GLN A 3 -13.79 -2.09 -15.49
C GLN A 3 -13.17 -1.36 -14.28
N GLY A 4 -13.89 -0.34 -13.79
CA GLY A 4 -13.88 0.16 -12.42
C GLY A 4 -12.54 0.47 -11.75
N MET A 5 -12.11 1.73 -11.80
CA MET A 5 -11.13 2.25 -10.86
C MET A 5 -11.78 3.37 -10.04
N ASP A 6 -12.43 3.00 -8.93
CA ASP A 6 -12.57 3.90 -7.78
C ASP A 6 -11.16 4.08 -7.16
N GLY A 7 -10.27 4.72 -7.93
CA GLY A 7 -8.86 4.87 -7.58
C GLY A 7 -8.71 5.83 -6.41
N ILE A 8 -7.82 5.49 -5.47
CA ILE A 8 -7.46 6.39 -4.37
C ILE A 8 -6.91 7.70 -4.95
N VAL A 9 -7.50 8.82 -4.54
CA VAL A 9 -7.05 10.16 -4.89
C VAL A 9 -6.11 10.70 -3.83
N CYS A 10 -5.04 11.36 -4.28
CA CYS A 10 -4.07 11.97 -3.38
C CYS A 10 -4.73 13.07 -2.54
N PRO A 11 -4.61 13.03 -1.19
CA PRO A 11 -5.18 14.07 -0.33
C PRO A 11 -4.55 15.45 -0.52
N ARG A 12 -3.34 15.51 -1.10
CA ARG A 12 -2.60 16.77 -1.29
C ARG A 12 -2.96 17.49 -2.60
N CYS A 13 -2.99 16.77 -3.71
CA CYS A 13 -3.16 17.37 -5.04
C CYS A 13 -4.35 16.83 -5.85
N ARG A 14 -5.14 15.92 -5.25
CA ARG A 14 -6.34 15.28 -5.83
C ARG A 14 -6.11 14.47 -7.11
N THR A 15 -4.84 14.21 -7.46
CA THR A 15 -4.48 13.33 -8.58
C THR A 15 -4.69 11.86 -8.19
N HIS A 16 -5.15 11.04 -9.14
CA HIS A 16 -5.22 9.59 -8.95
C HIS A 16 -3.85 9.02 -8.59
N MET A 17 -3.81 8.18 -7.57
CA MET A 17 -2.59 7.52 -7.11
C MET A 17 -2.41 6.18 -7.84
N GLU A 18 -1.15 5.82 -8.05
CA GLU A 18 -0.75 4.53 -8.59
C GLU A 18 -0.50 3.56 -7.44
N TYR A 19 -1.00 2.33 -7.56
CA TYR A 19 -0.67 1.27 -6.61
C TYR A 19 0.67 0.64 -7.00
N ARG A 20 1.62 0.64 -6.07
CA ARG A 20 3.00 0.20 -6.29
C ARG A 20 3.43 -0.83 -5.26
N VAL A 21 4.41 -1.65 -5.65
CA VAL A 21 5.03 -2.67 -4.81
C VAL A 21 6.55 -2.46 -4.79
N GLU A 22 7.12 -2.49 -3.60
CA GLU A 22 8.57 -2.48 -3.36
C GLU A 22 8.97 -3.78 -2.64
N ILE A 23 10.02 -4.45 -3.11
CA ILE A 23 10.56 -5.66 -2.49
C ILE A 23 11.96 -5.36 -1.98
N GLU A 24 12.17 -5.58 -0.68
CA GLU A 24 13.46 -5.45 -0.02
C GLU A 24 13.90 -6.82 0.48
N PHE A 25 15.10 -7.25 0.09
CA PHE A 25 15.72 -8.47 0.58
C PHE A 25 16.58 -8.13 1.81
N ARG A 26 16.30 -8.77 2.95
CA ARG A 26 17.14 -8.68 4.16
C ARG A 26 17.75 -10.05 4.44
N ASN A 27 18.91 -10.11 5.10
CA ASN A 27 19.62 -11.37 5.41
C ASN A 27 18.66 -12.47 5.94
N GLY A 28 18.27 -13.40 5.05
CA GLY A 28 17.38 -14.53 5.36
C GLY A 28 15.87 -14.27 5.26
N GLY A 29 15.44 -13.08 4.83
CA GLY A 29 14.03 -12.69 4.70
C GLY A 29 13.74 -11.70 3.57
N ARG A 30 12.46 -11.40 3.37
CA ARG A 30 11.95 -10.47 2.34
C ARG A 30 10.88 -9.59 2.96
N ILE A 31 10.92 -8.30 2.64
CA ILE A 31 9.89 -7.35 3.00
C ILE A 31 9.23 -6.89 1.71
N VAL A 32 7.92 -7.08 1.59
CA VAL A 32 7.11 -6.58 0.48
C VAL A 32 6.28 -5.42 0.99
N ARG A 33 6.42 -4.25 0.38
CA ARG A 33 5.68 -3.03 0.73
C ARG A 33 4.72 -2.70 -0.40
N TYR A 34 3.43 -2.73 -0.10
CA TYR A 34 2.38 -2.22 -0.97
C TYR A 34 1.99 -0.82 -0.53
N TYR A 35 1.96 0.11 -1.48
CA TYR A 35 1.63 1.50 -1.19
C TYR A 35 1.03 2.19 -2.41
N TYR A 36 0.23 3.20 -2.14
CA TYR A 36 -0.23 4.15 -3.15
C TYR A 36 0.79 5.29 -3.28
N TRP A 37 1.17 5.63 -4.50
CA TRP A 37 2.08 6.73 -4.81
C TRP A 37 1.40 7.78 -5.69
N CYS A 38 1.61 9.05 -5.38
CA CYS A 38 1.13 10.14 -6.20
C CYS A 38 2.17 10.57 -7.24
N PRO A 39 1.91 10.43 -8.55
CA PRO A 39 2.86 10.86 -9.59
C PRO A 39 3.12 12.35 -9.64
N ARG A 40 2.18 13.16 -9.14
CA ARG A 40 2.27 14.61 -9.24
C ARG A 40 3.08 15.25 -8.12
N CYS A 41 2.94 14.76 -6.89
CA CYS A 41 3.56 15.38 -5.71
C CYS A 41 4.44 14.44 -4.88
N GLY A 42 4.56 13.16 -5.28
CA GLY A 42 5.39 12.17 -4.62
C GLY A 42 4.82 11.63 -3.30
N TYR A 43 3.63 12.05 -2.87
CA TYR A 43 3.00 11.56 -1.63
C TYR A 43 2.79 10.05 -1.66
N ARG A 44 3.07 9.38 -0.54
CA ARG A 44 2.92 7.92 -0.38
C ARG A 44 1.93 7.60 0.75
N VAL A 45 1.10 6.59 0.53
CA VAL A 45 0.21 6.00 1.54
C VAL A 45 0.49 4.51 1.59
N ASN A 46 0.98 4.02 2.72
CA ASN A 46 1.18 2.58 2.92
C ASN A 46 -0.16 1.88 3.01
N ASP A 47 -0.24 0.69 2.42
CA ASP A 47 -1.44 -0.14 2.40
C ASP A 47 -1.18 -1.48 3.12
N LEU A 48 -0.18 -2.23 2.67
CA LEU A 48 0.16 -3.52 3.27
C LEU A 48 1.67 -3.70 3.34
N LEU A 49 2.16 -4.17 4.48
CA LEU A 49 3.54 -4.65 4.64
C LEU A 49 3.51 -6.14 4.92
N VAL A 50 4.24 -6.89 4.10
CA VAL A 50 4.42 -8.33 4.27
C VAL A 50 5.87 -8.58 4.64
N ASN A 51 6.10 -9.09 5.85
CA ASN A 51 7.42 -9.48 6.32
C ASN A 51 7.55 -10.99 6.32
N ILE A 52 8.45 -11.50 5.49
CA ILE A 52 8.71 -12.92 5.29
C ILE A 52 10.09 -13.21 5.87
N GLY A 53 10.14 -13.84 7.04
CA GLY A 53 11.38 -14.24 7.69
C GLY A 53 11.53 -15.76 7.73
N LYS A 54 12.77 -16.23 7.84
CA LYS A 54 13.06 -17.62 8.24
C LYS A 54 13.55 -17.63 9.68
N ASN A 55 12.98 -18.50 10.52
CA ASN A 55 13.45 -18.75 11.88
C ASN A 55 13.46 -20.26 12.16
N GLY A 56 14.64 -20.82 12.42
CA GLY A 56 14.79 -22.24 12.77
C GLY A 56 14.22 -23.22 11.75
N GLY A 57 14.40 -22.96 10.44
CA GLY A 57 13.86 -23.80 9.37
C GLY A 57 12.37 -23.59 9.03
N LYS A 58 11.66 -22.77 9.81
CA LYS A 58 10.26 -22.39 9.55
C LYS A 58 10.18 -21.05 8.84
N VAL A 59 9.25 -20.93 7.90
CA VAL A 59 8.90 -19.65 7.25
C VAL A 59 7.86 -18.95 8.11
N ARG A 60 8.15 -17.73 8.56
CA ARG A 60 7.21 -16.85 9.26
C ARG A 60 6.79 -15.74 8.32
N ILE A 61 5.49 -15.63 8.07
CA ILE A 61 4.88 -14.55 7.31
C ILE A 61 4.11 -13.68 8.30
N VAL A 62 4.43 -12.40 8.37
CA VAL A 62 3.74 -11.41 9.19
C VAL A 62 3.14 -10.37 8.24
N LEU A 63 1.83 -10.16 8.37
CA LEU A 63 1.09 -9.14 7.64
C LEU A 63 0.85 -7.96 8.59
N GLU A 64 1.16 -6.76 8.12
CA GLU A 64 0.81 -5.52 8.79
C GLU A 64 -0.01 -4.67 7.82
N GLU A 65 -1.33 -4.71 8.02
CA GLU A 65 -2.29 -3.93 7.24
C GLU A 65 -2.30 -2.49 7.76
N TYR A 66 -1.81 -1.58 6.93
CA TYR A 66 -2.04 -0.16 7.10
C TYR A 66 -3.40 0.12 6.48
N VAL A 67 -4.44 -0.24 7.24
CA VAL A 67 -5.77 0.32 7.01
C VAL A 67 -5.62 1.81 7.29
N ALA A 68 -5.11 2.55 6.30
CA ALA A 68 -4.94 3.97 6.39
C ALA A 68 -6.33 4.46 6.79
N ARG A 69 -6.43 5.00 8.02
CA ARG A 69 -7.67 5.43 8.68
C ARG A 69 -8.21 6.70 8.01
N VAL A 70 -8.37 6.58 6.71
CA VAL A 70 -8.87 7.47 5.73
C VAL A 70 -9.79 6.55 4.94
N LYS A 71 -11.08 6.41 5.26
CA LYS A 71 -12.01 7.54 5.45
C LYS A 71 -11.60 8.78 4.62
N LEU A 72 -10.93 8.61 3.47
CA LEU A 72 -10.89 9.61 2.42
C LEU A 72 -12.29 9.62 1.82
N ALA A 73 -13.13 10.46 2.41
CA ALA A 73 -14.30 11.06 1.82
C ALA A 73 -15.39 10.10 1.30
N LYS A 74 -16.10 9.40 2.20
CA LYS A 74 -17.57 9.37 2.06
C LYS A 74 -18.13 10.70 2.57
N ARG A 75 -17.93 11.78 1.80
CA ARG A 75 -18.80 12.96 1.84
C ARG A 75 -19.64 12.90 0.58
N GLY A 76 -20.84 12.38 0.70
CA GLY A 76 -21.77 12.20 -0.40
C GLY A 76 -22.89 11.21 -0.09
N ALA A 77 -23.47 11.27 1.11
CA ALA A 77 -24.83 10.78 1.33
C ALA A 77 -25.66 12.02 1.63
N ARG A 78 -26.61 12.27 0.73
CA ARG A 78 -27.59 13.37 0.63
C ARG A 78 -27.92 14.11 1.92
#